data_AF-A0A2E8E382-F1
#
_entry.id   AF-A0A2E8E382-F1
#
_cell.length_a   1.000
_cell.length_b   1.000
_cell.length_c   1.000
_cell.angle_alpha   90.00
_cell.angle_beta   90.00
_cell.angle_gamma   90.00
#
_symmetry.space_group_name_H-M   'P 1'
#
loop_
_entity.id
_entity.type
_entity.pdbx_description
1 polymer ?
#
loop_
_entity_poly.entity_id
_entity_poly.type
_entity_poly.pdbx_seq_one_letter_code
_entity_poly.pdbx_strand_id
1 'polypeptide(L)'
;MTALLRGEDWRVNHTRVERLWRRKGLKVPRQQPKRERLWLTDGSCIRRRPACRHHVWAYDFVAERTYDGRPLKILAVVDEYSRERLALGVARRLRAIDVVETLAELFVTRGVLAHIRSDNGPKFTAALVRRWLERLQVQTLFMEPGSPWENGYVESFNGRLRDECLNIHWFASNELALF
;
A
#
# COMPACT_ATOMS: atom_id res chain seq x y z
N MET A 1 13.65 -5.76 17.30
CA MET A 1 13.20 -5.84 18.71
C MET A 1 14.11 -5.13 19.69
N THR A 2 15.43 -5.39 19.69
CA THR A 2 16.35 -4.76 20.65
C THR A 2 16.42 -3.23 20.52
N ALA A 3 16.24 -2.71 19.30
CA ALA A 3 16.10 -1.27 19.04
C ALA A 3 14.76 -0.69 19.55
N LEU A 4 13.66 -1.44 19.42
CA LEU A 4 12.33 -1.09 19.95
C LEU A 4 12.35 -1.00 21.48
N LEU A 5 12.91 -2.03 22.14
CA LEU A 5 13.03 -2.06 23.61
C LEU A 5 13.97 -0.97 24.15
N ARG A 6 15.01 -0.60 23.40
CA ARG A 6 15.88 0.52 23.76
C ARG A 6 15.21 1.88 23.55
N GLY A 7 14.25 1.99 22.64
CA GLY A 7 13.42 3.19 22.46
C GLY A 7 12.41 3.40 23.59
N GLU A 8 12.05 2.33 24.31
CA GLU A 8 11.21 2.35 25.51
C GLU A 8 12.03 2.38 26.82
N ASP A 9 13.30 2.82 26.77
CA ASP A 9 14.23 2.90 27.92
C ASP A 9 14.56 1.57 28.63
N TRP A 10 14.22 0.42 28.06
CA TRP A 10 14.61 -0.86 28.62
C TRP A 10 16.09 -1.16 28.34
N ARG A 11 16.89 -1.27 29.40
CA ARG A 11 18.29 -1.75 29.33
C ARG A 11 18.33 -3.27 29.12
N VAL A 12 18.10 -3.72 27.89
CA VAL A 12 18.08 -5.16 27.56
C VAL A 12 19.36 -5.61 26.87
N ASN A 13 19.94 -6.71 27.36
CA ASN A 13 21.08 -7.38 26.76
C ASN A 13 20.63 -8.19 25.52
N HIS A 14 21.21 -7.88 24.36
CA HIS A 14 20.90 -8.51 23.07
C HIS A 14 20.93 -10.05 23.13
N THR A 15 21.92 -10.62 23.82
CA THR A 15 22.11 -12.07 23.98
C THR A 15 20.98 -12.72 24.77
N ARG A 16 20.40 -12.00 25.74
CA ARG A 16 19.28 -12.50 26.56
C ARG A 16 17.99 -12.55 25.73
N VAL A 17 17.73 -11.51 24.94
CA VAL A 17 16.59 -11.44 24.02
C VAL A 17 16.66 -12.57 23.00
N GLU A 18 17.80 -12.75 22.36
CA GLU A 18 18.00 -13.79 21.34
C GLU A 18 17.77 -15.20 21.91
N ARG A 19 18.29 -15.50 23.11
CA ARG A 19 18.08 -16.80 23.77
C ARG A 19 16.62 -17.05 24.13
N LEU A 20 15.90 -16.04 24.58
CA LEU A 20 14.45 -16.14 24.86
C LEU A 20 13.65 -16.35 23.58
N TRP A 21 14.04 -15.66 22.50
CA TRP A 21 13.43 -15.75 21.19
C TRP A 21 13.54 -17.17 20.59
N ARG A 22 14.75 -17.75 20.63
CA ARG A 22 14.99 -19.13 20.20
C ARG A 22 14.25 -20.15 21.05
N ARG A 23 14.22 -19.97 22.39
CA ARG A 23 13.48 -20.86 23.31
C ARG A 23 11.97 -20.82 23.08
N LYS A 24 11.42 -19.70 22.62
CA LYS A 24 10.00 -19.54 22.29
C LYS A 24 9.66 -19.94 20.85
N GLY A 25 10.63 -20.42 20.06
CA GLY A 25 10.41 -20.84 18.67
C GLY A 25 10.04 -19.70 17.72
N LEU A 26 10.22 -18.45 18.14
CA LEU A 26 9.84 -17.28 17.35
C LEU A 26 10.83 -17.10 16.19
N LYS A 27 10.32 -16.90 14.98
CA LYS A 27 11.14 -16.56 13.80
C LYS A 27 10.94 -15.08 13.48
N VAL A 28 12.02 -14.37 13.19
CA VAL A 28 11.93 -13.02 12.64
C VAL A 28 11.23 -13.15 11.28
N PRO A 29 10.12 -12.42 11.02
CA PRO A 29 9.50 -12.41 9.71
C PRO A 29 10.55 -12.03 8.67
N ARG A 30 10.69 -12.83 7.61
CA ARG A 30 11.55 -12.46 6.49
C ARG A 30 11.00 -11.16 5.91
N GLN A 31 11.76 -10.07 6.04
CA GLN A 31 11.48 -8.87 5.26
C GLN A 31 11.54 -9.25 3.79
N GLN A 32 10.56 -8.80 3.00
CA GLN A 32 10.64 -8.97 1.56
C GLN A 32 11.94 -8.32 1.08
N PRO A 33 12.73 -9.00 0.20
CA PRO A 33 13.93 -8.40 -0.34
C PRO A 33 13.56 -7.07 -1.00
N LYS A 34 14.32 -6.01 -0.69
CA LYS A 34 14.19 -4.73 -1.38
C LYS A 34 14.40 -5.00 -2.86
N ARG A 35 13.35 -4.83 -3.67
CA ARG A 35 13.45 -4.96 -5.13
C ARG A 35 14.44 -3.90 -5.63
N GLU A 36 15.42 -4.32 -6.43
CA GLU A 36 16.44 -3.43 -6.97
C GLU A 36 15.80 -2.32 -7.80
N ARG A 37 16.22 -1.07 -7.56
CA ARG A 37 15.84 0.06 -8.41
C ARG A 37 16.67 -0.01 -9.67
N LEU A 38 16.05 -0.25 -10.82
CA LEU A 38 16.67 0.05 -12.10
C LEU A 38 16.67 1.57 -12.26
N TRP A 39 17.78 2.19 -11.88
CA TRP A 39 18.13 3.51 -12.40
C TRP A 39 18.47 3.29 -13.87
N LEU A 40 17.75 3.92 -14.79
CA LEU A 40 18.35 4.14 -16.10
C LEU A 40 19.62 4.96 -15.87
N THR A 41 20.64 4.71 -16.67
CA THR A 41 22.01 5.24 -16.51
C THR A 41 22.07 6.78 -16.55
N ASP A 42 20.97 7.44 -16.91
CA ASP A 42 20.77 8.89 -16.95
C ASP A 42 20.10 9.47 -15.68
N GLY A 43 19.81 8.63 -14.67
CA GLY A 43 19.11 9.04 -13.46
C GLY A 43 17.62 9.36 -13.66
N SER A 44 17.08 9.12 -14.86
CA SER A 44 15.67 9.30 -15.14
C SER A 44 14.91 8.01 -14.80
N CYS A 45 13.94 8.14 -13.91
CA CYS A 45 12.84 7.19 -13.87
C CYS A 45 11.88 7.71 -14.94
N ILE A 46 11.65 6.97 -16.04
CA ILE A 46 10.58 7.29 -16.99
C ILE A 46 9.27 7.09 -16.22
N ARG A 47 8.87 8.15 -15.53
CA ARG A 47 7.68 8.22 -14.71
C ARG A 47 7.11 9.59 -14.99
N ARG A 48 5.90 9.64 -15.56
CA ARG A 48 5.19 10.90 -15.71
C ARG A 48 5.00 11.52 -14.33
N ARG A 49 5.73 12.59 -14.02
CA ARG A 49 5.62 13.25 -12.72
C ARG A 49 4.26 13.95 -12.63
N PRO A 50 3.56 13.87 -11.49
CA PRO A 50 2.35 14.64 -11.31
C PRO A 50 2.69 16.13 -11.27
N ALA A 51 1.95 16.96 -12.00
CA ALA A 51 2.19 18.40 -12.09
C ALA A 51 1.54 19.20 -10.95
N CYS A 52 0.40 18.73 -10.44
CA CYS A 52 -0.36 19.37 -9.38
C CYS A 52 -1.16 18.33 -8.56
N ARG A 53 -1.79 18.79 -7.47
CA ARG A 53 -2.73 17.97 -6.68
C ARG A 53 -3.87 17.45 -7.56
N HIS A 54 -4.30 16.22 -7.30
CA HIS A 54 -5.34 15.50 -8.03
C HIS A 54 -5.06 15.23 -9.51
N HIS A 55 -3.82 15.45 -9.97
CA HIS A 55 -3.41 15.13 -11.35
C HIS A 55 -3.20 13.63 -11.57
N VAL A 56 -2.58 12.95 -10.61
CA VAL A 56 -2.32 11.50 -10.66
C VAL A 56 -2.65 10.87 -9.31
N TRP A 57 -3.57 9.91 -9.30
CA TRP A 57 -3.77 9.04 -8.14
C TRP A 57 -3.18 7.67 -8.39
N ALA A 58 -2.73 7.02 -7.33
CA ALA A 58 -2.29 5.65 -7.35
C ALA A 58 -3.12 4.84 -6.35
N TYR A 59 -3.49 3.62 -6.71
CA TYR A 59 -4.09 2.69 -5.77
C TYR A 59 -3.42 1.32 -5.81
N ASP A 60 -3.40 0.66 -4.65
CA ASP A 60 -2.82 -0.66 -4.49
C ASP A 60 -3.50 -1.42 -3.34
N PHE A 61 -3.27 -2.73 -3.29
CA PHE A 61 -3.80 -3.62 -2.27
C PHE A 61 -2.73 -4.09 -1.29
N VAL A 62 -3.04 -3.99 -0.01
CA VAL A 62 -2.25 -4.58 1.07
C VAL A 62 -3.00 -5.79 1.63
N ALA A 63 -2.37 -6.96 1.59
CA ALA A 63 -2.89 -8.16 2.24
C ALA A 63 -2.37 -8.26 3.67
N GLU A 64 -3.25 -8.58 4.61
CA GLU A 64 -2.92 -8.75 6.02
C GLU A 64 -3.74 -9.89 6.65
N ARG A 65 -3.45 -10.25 7.90
CA ARG A 65 -4.26 -11.18 8.68
C ARG A 65 -4.67 -10.57 10.01
N THR A 66 -5.90 -10.85 10.43
CA THR A 66 -6.37 -10.59 11.79
C THR A 66 -5.67 -11.50 12.80
N TYR A 67 -5.81 -11.21 14.10
CA TYR A 67 -5.15 -12.01 15.15
C TYR A 67 -5.55 -13.49 15.13
N ASP A 68 -6.80 -13.79 14.73
CA ASP A 68 -7.35 -15.14 14.58
C ASP A 68 -6.99 -15.78 13.22
N GLY A 69 -6.09 -15.14 12.47
CA GLY A 69 -5.52 -15.65 11.23
C GLY A 69 -6.42 -15.50 10.01
N ARG A 70 -7.59 -14.86 10.11
CA ARG A 70 -8.45 -14.61 8.94
C ARG A 70 -7.84 -13.56 8.01
N PRO A 71 -8.02 -13.70 6.69
CA PRO A 71 -7.48 -12.75 5.72
C PRO A 71 -8.20 -11.40 5.82
N LEU A 72 -7.41 -10.35 5.72
CA LEU A 72 -7.81 -8.96 5.60
C LEU A 72 -7.16 -8.38 4.35
N LYS A 73 -7.89 -7.54 3.62
CA LYS A 73 -7.39 -6.85 2.44
C LYS A 73 -7.72 -5.37 2.57
N ILE A 74 -6.72 -4.55 2.27
CA ILE A 74 -6.82 -3.09 2.39
C ILE A 74 -6.59 -2.50 1.00
N LEU A 75 -7.49 -1.65 0.55
CA LEU A 75 -7.32 -0.79 -0.62
C LEU A 75 -6.77 0.55 -0.15
N ALA A 76 -5.56 0.90 -0.59
CA ALA A 76 -4.98 2.22 -0.37
C ALA A 76 -5.12 3.05 -1.64
N VAL A 77 -5.60 4.28 -1.51
CA VAL A 77 -5.61 5.27 -2.60
C VAL A 77 -4.85 6.51 -2.13
N VAL A 78 -3.89 6.96 -2.93
CA VAL A 78 -3.01 8.09 -2.61
C VAL A 78 -2.91 9.07 -3.76
N ASP A 79 -2.78 10.35 -3.42
CA ASP A 79 -2.44 11.40 -4.36
C ASP A 79 -0.91 11.46 -4.55
N GLU A 80 -0.45 11.33 -5.79
CA GLU A 80 0.98 11.24 -6.08
C GLU A 80 1.71 12.59 -5.97
N TYR A 81 1.02 13.72 -5.95
CA TYR A 81 1.69 15.02 -5.83
C TYR A 81 1.88 15.37 -4.34
N SER A 82 0.78 15.40 -3.60
CA SER A 82 0.72 15.82 -2.20
C SER A 82 1.17 14.75 -1.21
N ARG A 83 1.25 13.47 -1.64
CA ARG A 83 1.45 12.30 -0.76
C ARG A 83 0.26 12.04 0.18
N GLU A 84 -0.86 12.71 -0.05
CA GLU A 84 -2.05 12.54 0.79
C GLU A 84 -2.66 11.15 0.59
N ARG A 85 -3.07 10.54 1.70
CA ARG A 85 -3.91 9.35 1.71
C ARG A 85 -5.36 9.77 1.45
N LEU A 86 -5.87 9.40 0.29
CA LEU A 86 -7.22 9.72 -0.14
C LEU A 86 -8.26 8.76 0.43
N ALA A 87 -7.95 7.46 0.46
CA ALA A 87 -8.82 6.43 1.01
C ALA A 87 -8.04 5.24 1.57
N LEU A 88 -8.63 4.58 2.57
CA LEU A 88 -8.24 3.26 3.07
C LEU A 88 -9.51 2.42 3.24
N GLY A 89 -9.78 1.54 2.29
CA GLY A 89 -10.90 0.60 2.36
C GLY A 89 -10.46 -0.74 2.92
N VAL A 90 -11.11 -1.24 3.96
CA VAL A 90 -10.72 -2.48 4.65
C VAL A 90 -11.84 -3.49 4.52
N ALA A 91 -11.54 -4.66 3.96
CA ALA A 91 -12.51 -5.75 3.87
C ALA A 91 -11.81 -7.11 3.85
N ARG A 92 -12.53 -8.17 4.22
CA ARG A 92 -12.02 -9.54 4.09
C ARG A 92 -11.79 -9.96 2.64
N ARG A 93 -12.58 -9.38 1.74
CA ARG A 93 -12.47 -9.57 0.30
C ARG A 93 -12.77 -8.24 -0.38
N LEU A 94 -11.84 -7.78 -1.21
CA LEU A 94 -12.04 -6.63 -2.09
C LEU A 94 -12.15 -7.12 -3.53
N ARG A 95 -13.28 -6.78 -4.13
CA ARG A 95 -13.67 -7.03 -5.52
C ARG A 95 -13.39 -5.78 -6.35
N ALA A 96 -13.57 -5.92 -7.65
CA ALA A 96 -13.43 -4.81 -8.59
C ALA A 96 -14.41 -3.66 -8.32
N ILE A 97 -15.65 -4.00 -7.95
CA ILE A 97 -16.70 -3.01 -7.69
C ILE A 97 -16.36 -2.14 -6.48
N ASP A 98 -15.79 -2.72 -5.41
CA ASP A 98 -15.42 -1.97 -4.21
C ASP A 98 -14.34 -0.90 -4.52
N VAL A 99 -13.46 -1.15 -5.50
CA VAL A 99 -12.51 -0.14 -6.02
C VAL A 99 -13.24 0.97 -6.78
N VAL A 100 -14.18 0.59 -7.66
CA VAL A 100 -14.98 1.55 -8.42
C VAL A 100 -15.80 2.45 -7.50
N GLU A 101 -16.44 1.88 -6.47
CA GLU A 101 -17.20 2.64 -5.48
C GLU A 101 -16.30 3.62 -4.73
N THR A 102 -15.14 3.16 -4.23
CA THR A 102 -14.16 4.03 -3.56
C THR A 102 -13.71 5.18 -4.46
N LEU A 103 -13.41 4.90 -5.74
CA LEU A 103 -13.00 5.93 -6.70
C LEU A 103 -14.15 6.88 -7.06
N ALA A 104 -15.37 6.38 -7.18
CA ALA A 104 -16.55 7.19 -7.46
C ALA A 104 -16.82 8.18 -6.31
N GLU A 105 -16.75 7.74 -5.05
CA GLU A 105 -16.88 8.61 -3.88
C GLU A 105 -15.80 9.70 -3.86
N LEU A 106 -14.56 9.34 -4.20
CA LEU A 106 -13.48 10.31 -4.32
C LEU A 106 -13.69 11.30 -5.47
N PHE A 107 -14.27 10.88 -6.59
CA PHE A 107 -14.57 11.77 -7.71
C PHE A 107 -15.67 12.77 -7.36
N VAL A 108 -16.68 12.34 -6.60
CA VAL A 108 -17.75 13.22 -6.11
C VAL A 108 -17.19 14.28 -5.15
N THR A 109 -16.26 13.89 -4.28
CA THR A 109 -15.75 14.78 -3.21
C THR A 109 -14.57 15.65 -3.63
N ARG A 110 -13.72 15.18 -4.56
CA ARG A 110 -12.46 15.85 -4.94
C ARG A 110 -12.36 16.21 -6.42
N GLY A 111 -13.39 15.87 -7.20
CA GLY A 111 -13.40 16.04 -8.65
C GLY A 111 -12.77 14.87 -9.40
N VAL A 112 -13.01 14.85 -10.71
CA VAL A 112 -12.48 13.82 -11.60
C VAL A 112 -11.00 14.08 -11.85
N LEU A 113 -10.18 13.08 -11.57
CA LEU A 113 -8.74 13.13 -11.80
C LEU A 113 -8.39 12.98 -13.30
N ALA A 114 -7.17 13.35 -13.67
CA ALA A 114 -6.70 13.16 -15.04
C ALA A 114 -6.10 11.77 -15.29
N HIS A 115 -5.30 11.24 -14.34
CA HIS A 115 -4.62 9.96 -14.49
C HIS A 115 -4.65 9.04 -13.26
N ILE A 116 -4.83 7.75 -13.48
CA ILE A 116 -4.75 6.75 -12.40
C ILE A 116 -3.68 5.70 -12.68
N ARG A 117 -2.96 5.30 -11.63
CA ARG A 117 -1.98 4.21 -11.63
C ARG A 117 -2.43 3.06 -10.73
N SER A 118 -2.13 1.84 -11.16
CA SER A 118 -2.31 0.64 -10.36
C SER A 118 -1.27 -0.41 -10.77
N ASP A 119 -0.62 -1.04 -9.79
CA ASP A 119 0.18 -2.23 -10.05
C ASP A 119 -0.72 -3.46 -10.06
N ASN A 120 -1.03 -3.92 -11.27
CA ASN A 120 -1.51 -5.25 -11.59
C ASN A 120 -2.32 -5.95 -10.49
N GLY A 121 -3.39 -5.29 -10.03
CA GLY A 121 -4.44 -5.97 -9.26
C GLY A 121 -4.95 -7.18 -10.04
N PRO A 122 -5.68 -8.12 -9.39
CA PRO A 122 -6.18 -9.32 -10.06
C PRO A 122 -6.75 -8.98 -11.44
N LYS A 123 -6.39 -9.72 -12.49
CA LYS A 123 -6.72 -9.37 -13.90
C LYS A 123 -8.17 -8.92 -14.08
N PHE A 124 -9.10 -9.57 -13.37
CA PHE A 124 -10.53 -9.22 -13.34
C PHE A 124 -10.82 -7.85 -12.70
N THR A 125 -10.20 -7.55 -11.56
CA THR A 125 -10.24 -6.22 -10.92
C THR A 125 -9.74 -5.14 -11.86
N ALA A 126 -8.60 -5.37 -12.50
CA ALA A 126 -8.03 -4.42 -13.45
C ALA A 126 -8.96 -4.21 -14.67
N ALA A 127 -9.62 -5.26 -15.19
CA ALA A 127 -10.50 -5.14 -16.35
C ALA A 127 -11.74 -4.27 -16.09
N LEU A 128 -12.46 -4.50 -14.99
CA LEU A 128 -13.69 -3.76 -14.68
C LEU A 128 -13.39 -2.29 -14.34
N VAL A 129 -12.35 -2.04 -13.54
CA VAL A 129 -11.93 -0.67 -13.19
C VAL A 129 -11.53 0.11 -14.45
N ARG A 130 -10.75 -0.50 -15.36
CA ARG A 130 -10.37 0.13 -16.64
C ARG A 130 -11.59 0.52 -17.47
N ARG A 131 -12.51 -0.41 -17.71
CA ARG A 131 -13.73 -0.15 -18.49
C ARG A 131 -14.58 0.96 -17.87
N TRP A 132 -14.61 1.07 -16.54
CA TRP A 132 -15.31 2.14 -15.85
C TRP A 132 -14.62 3.50 -16.05
N LEU A 133 -13.30 3.57 -15.90
CA LEU A 133 -12.50 4.79 -16.09
C LEU A 133 -12.51 5.29 -17.53
N GLU A 134 -12.44 4.38 -18.51
CA GLU A 134 -12.52 4.71 -19.95
C GLU A 134 -13.81 5.47 -20.28
N ARG A 135 -14.94 5.08 -19.68
CA ARG A 135 -16.23 5.77 -19.86
C ARG A 135 -16.25 7.17 -19.27
N LEU A 136 -15.43 7.42 -18.25
CA LEU A 136 -15.27 8.72 -17.61
C LEU A 136 -14.16 9.56 -18.26
N GLN A 137 -13.58 9.09 -19.36
CA GLN A 137 -12.47 9.71 -20.07
C GLN A 137 -11.22 9.93 -19.18
N VAL A 138 -11.09 9.14 -18.11
CA VAL A 138 -9.93 9.15 -17.22
C VAL A 138 -8.84 8.31 -17.85
N GLN A 139 -7.64 8.89 -18.02
CA GLN A 139 -6.52 8.18 -18.63
C GLN A 139 -5.87 7.22 -17.62
N THR A 140 -5.91 5.92 -17.91
CA THR A 140 -5.14 4.94 -17.13
C THR A 140 -3.69 4.96 -17.61
N LEU A 141 -2.77 5.39 -16.74
CA LEU A 141 -1.35 5.21 -16.99
C LEU A 141 -1.01 3.77 -16.60
N PHE A 142 -1.07 2.87 -17.59
CA PHE A 142 -0.66 1.49 -17.36
C PHE A 142 0.85 1.41 -17.31
N MET A 143 1.36 0.69 -16.32
CA MET A 143 2.79 0.42 -16.22
C MET A 143 3.15 -0.69 -17.18
N GLU A 144 4.18 -0.47 -18.00
CA GLU A 144 4.70 -1.55 -18.83
C GLU A 144 5.09 -2.75 -17.94
N PRO A 145 4.77 -4.00 -18.34
CA PRO A 145 5.22 -5.18 -17.60
C PRO A 145 6.73 -5.13 -17.39
N GLY A 146 7.16 -5.03 -16.14
CA GLY A 146 8.57 -4.86 -15.79
C GLY A 146 9.00 -3.44 -15.40
N SER A 147 8.06 -2.49 -15.25
CA SER A 147 8.31 -1.11 -14.77
C SER A 147 7.75 -0.85 -13.35
N PRO A 148 8.22 -1.56 -12.30
CA PRO A 148 7.74 -1.42 -10.91
C PRO A 148 7.93 -0.02 -10.31
N TRP A 149 8.79 0.82 -10.90
CA TRP A 149 9.13 2.15 -10.39
C TRP A 149 8.06 3.22 -10.61
N GLU A 150 7.01 2.94 -11.40
CA GLU A 150 5.94 3.91 -11.64
C GLU A 150 4.92 4.00 -10.47
N ASN A 151 4.87 3.00 -9.59
CA ASN A 151 3.96 2.96 -8.44
C ASN A 151 4.62 3.28 -7.08
N GLY A 152 5.87 3.76 -7.07
CA GLY A 152 6.68 3.84 -5.85
C GLY A 152 6.09 4.67 -4.69
N TYR A 153 5.11 5.56 -4.95
CA TYR A 153 4.48 6.33 -3.88
C TYR A 153 3.46 5.53 -3.07
N VAL A 154 2.59 4.75 -3.72
CA VAL A 154 1.66 3.89 -2.98
C VAL A 154 2.41 2.74 -2.32
N GLU A 155 3.49 2.23 -2.93
CA GLU A 155 4.37 1.25 -2.28
C GLU A 155 5.03 1.82 -1.02
N SER A 156 5.56 3.05 -1.09
CA SER A 156 6.14 3.73 0.08
C SER A 156 5.10 4.02 1.16
N PHE A 157 3.85 4.33 0.77
CA PHE A 157 2.75 4.45 1.70
C PHE A 157 2.39 3.10 2.34
N ASN A 158 2.29 2.04 1.56
CA ASN A 158 1.99 0.69 2.05
C ASN A 158 3.09 0.17 3.00
N GLY A 159 4.36 0.49 2.75
CA GLY A 159 5.46 0.22 3.67
C GLY A 159 5.27 0.92 5.02
N ARG A 160 4.97 2.23 5.00
CA ARG A 160 4.66 2.99 6.24
C ARG A 160 3.42 2.46 6.96
N LEU A 161 2.34 2.18 6.24
CA LEU A 161 1.13 1.58 6.81
C LEU A 161 1.45 0.28 7.55
N ARG A 162 2.36 -0.54 7.00
CA ARG A 162 2.81 -1.77 7.67
C ARG A 162 3.62 -1.46 8.92
N ASP A 163 4.65 -0.63 8.80
CA ASP A 163 5.60 -0.38 9.89
C ASP A 163 4.98 0.40 11.06
N GLU A 164 4.10 1.36 10.75
CA GLU A 164 3.51 2.29 11.71
C GLU A 164 2.14 1.83 12.24
N CYS A 165 1.48 0.86 11.61
CA CYS A 165 0.16 0.40 12.05
C CYS A 165 0.04 -1.13 12.07
N LEU A 166 0.19 -1.79 10.92
CA LEU A 166 -0.18 -3.21 10.81
C LEU A 166 0.75 -4.14 11.60
N ASN A 167 2.02 -3.78 11.77
CA ASN A 167 3.00 -4.58 12.49
C ASN A 167 2.97 -4.34 14.03
N ILE A 168 2.34 -3.26 14.48
CA ILE A 168 2.33 -2.87 15.90
C ILE A 168 0.97 -3.03 16.58
N HIS A 169 -0.11 -3.23 15.81
CA HIS A 169 -1.46 -3.40 16.32
C HIS A 169 -2.06 -4.76 15.95
N TRP A 170 -2.93 -5.28 16.82
CA TRP A 170 -3.71 -6.49 16.59
C TRP A 170 -5.15 -6.12 16.21
N PHE A 171 -5.63 -6.63 15.08
CA PHE A 171 -6.98 -6.35 14.58
C PHE A 171 -7.92 -7.53 14.84
N ALA A 172 -9.02 -7.24 15.54
CA ALA A 172 -10.07 -8.22 15.87
C ALA A 172 -11.17 -8.34 14.81
N SER A 173 -11.45 -7.26 14.07
CA SER A 173 -12.51 -7.17 13.08
C SER A 173 -12.06 -6.31 11.90
N ASN A 174 -12.96 -6.06 10.92
CA ASN A 174 -12.67 -5.19 9.78
C ASN A 174 -12.66 -3.70 10.14
N GLU A 175 -12.93 -3.34 11.40
CA GLU A 175 -12.88 -1.95 11.85
C GLU A 175 -11.43 -1.57 12.13
N LEU A 176 -10.82 -0.83 11.20
CA LEU A 176 -9.71 0.04 11.57
C LEU A 176 -10.32 1.27 12.23
N ALA A 177 -10.10 1.41 13.54
CA ALA A 177 -10.26 2.71 14.18
C ALA A 177 -9.40 3.72 13.39
N LEU A 178 -10.04 4.80 12.96
CA LEU A 178 -9.37 5.91 12.29
C LEU A 178 -8.22 6.38 13.19
N PHE A 179 -6.98 6.18 12.74
CA PHE A 179 -5.80 6.84 13.26
C PHE A 179 -5.36 7.92 12.26
#